data_AF-R7CAY5-F1
#
_entry.id   AF-R7CAY5-F1
#
_cell.length_a   1.000
_cell.length_b   1.000
_cell.length_c   1.000
_cell.angle_alpha   90.00
_cell.angle_beta   90.00
_cell.angle_gamma   90.00
#
_symmetry.space_group_name_H-M   'P 1'
#
loop_
_entity.id
_entity.type
_entity.pdbx_description
1 polymer ?
#
loop_
_entity_poly.entity_id
_entity_poly.type
_entity_poly.pdbx_seq_one_letter_code
_entity_poly.pdbx_strand_id
1 'polypeptide(L)'
;MRFDEFIMERMGYPWGENEPDKQTRRQAFLVFRQRTGRVDFASLPTMHRWFGLEKYHRPSRQAVFQMAFAMGLDREETKQYLMVGIGEPSFYVNDYQEMIYLYGIDHKKSMEQCEKMIAFYEENLEDNVVISHTRSTRELMNAYEGTLDFSTEEFLWWMGGRVDWFKGYSQTALNYVKQYRDSILSWVRDEEKKRLDELLTEVNFPAWQQKHGKRRETPRKQIDRFLHKNRYARQYTVAQHMQEVIWELAKSVYATKPSNAKFLSEVFGDSSRYAKRYSDLFRGPIQKEQLIHAAQAKRQLKHLPGGAQVPEWILKFIAENIHTEEACRDVKTARACLETWSADKKQRCPQIQREDLLPLIYTVCLQRAPAGEAKEMFLRLSEATLTACNMSRLDERFELDAIMLHYIEQDEVYWYGDICEEMGL
;
A
#
# COMPACT_ATOMS: atom_id res chain seq x y z
N MET A 1 0.69 -0.46 -19.56
CA MET A 1 1.41 0.47 -20.41
C MET A 1 2.59 0.97 -19.61
N ARG A 2 3.76 1.15 -20.22
CA ARG A 2 4.89 1.81 -19.54
C ARG A 2 4.73 3.33 -19.59
N PHE A 3 5.40 4.07 -18.69
CA PHE A 3 5.28 5.53 -18.70
C PHE A 3 5.82 6.16 -19.99
N ASP A 4 6.88 5.60 -20.58
CA ASP A 4 7.46 6.12 -21.81
C ASP A 4 6.51 5.97 -23.00
N GLU A 5 5.77 4.87 -23.05
CA GLU A 5 4.68 4.67 -24.01
C GLU A 5 3.57 5.71 -23.80
N PHE A 6 3.07 5.83 -22.57
CA PHE A 6 2.04 6.80 -22.22
C PHE A 6 2.42 8.25 -22.58
N ILE A 7 3.61 8.70 -22.18
CA ILE A 7 4.00 10.10 -22.39
C ILE A 7 4.27 10.40 -23.86
N MET A 8 4.77 9.43 -24.63
CA MET A 8 4.95 9.60 -26.07
C MET A 8 3.63 9.80 -26.80
N GLU A 9 2.61 9.00 -26.48
CA GLU A 9 1.24 9.19 -27.01
C GLU A 9 0.72 10.59 -26.69
N ARG A 10 0.88 11.06 -25.44
CA ARG A 10 0.45 12.40 -25.01
C ARG A 10 1.18 13.53 -25.74
N MET A 11 2.40 13.28 -26.21
CA MET A 11 3.17 14.23 -27.02
C MET A 11 2.89 14.12 -28.53
N GLY A 12 1.97 13.26 -28.96
CA GLY A 12 1.58 13.09 -30.36
C GLY A 12 2.42 12.08 -31.14
N TYR A 13 3.13 11.18 -30.43
CA TYR A 13 3.94 10.13 -31.01
C TYR A 13 3.38 8.77 -30.57
N PRO A 14 2.32 8.26 -31.23
CA PRO A 14 1.68 7.02 -30.83
C PRO A 14 2.63 5.83 -30.92
N TRP A 15 2.45 4.88 -30.02
CA TRP A 15 3.21 3.64 -30.03
C TRP A 15 2.68 2.73 -31.15
N GLY A 16 3.54 2.37 -32.10
CA GLY A 16 3.19 1.46 -33.20
C GLY A 16 3.46 0.00 -32.84
N GLU A 17 3.48 -0.87 -33.86
CA GLU A 17 3.85 -2.28 -33.69
C GLU A 17 5.30 -2.46 -33.20
N ASN A 18 6.18 -1.51 -33.53
CA ASN A 18 7.58 -1.52 -33.13
C ASN A 18 7.90 -0.39 -32.15
N GLU A 19 8.84 -0.65 -31.25
CA GLU A 19 9.33 0.35 -30.29
C GLU A 19 9.91 1.57 -31.04
N PRO A 20 9.53 2.81 -30.65
CA PRO A 20 10.03 4.00 -31.32
C PRO A 20 11.55 4.14 -31.22
N ASP A 21 12.17 4.56 -32.33
CA ASP A 21 13.61 4.79 -32.38
C ASP A 21 14.04 5.96 -31.48
N LYS A 22 15.36 6.06 -31.27
CA LYS A 22 15.94 7.09 -30.40
C LYS A 22 15.67 8.51 -30.90
N GLN A 23 15.53 8.71 -32.22
CA GLN A 23 15.28 10.02 -32.80
C GLN A 23 13.85 10.48 -32.53
N THR A 24 12.88 9.59 -32.69
CA THR A 24 11.46 9.81 -32.40
C THR A 24 11.25 10.11 -30.92
N ARG A 25 11.87 9.32 -30.04
CA ARG A 25 11.87 9.57 -28.58
C ARG A 25 12.44 10.94 -28.23
N ARG A 26 13.49 11.41 -28.93
CA ARG A 26 14.07 12.75 -28.74
C ARG A 26 13.10 13.84 -29.17
N GLN A 27 12.39 13.66 -30.29
CA GLN A 27 11.40 14.64 -30.73
C GLN A 27 10.22 14.74 -29.76
N ALA A 28 9.72 13.60 -29.27
CA ALA A 28 8.70 13.58 -28.21
C ALA A 28 9.16 14.32 -26.95
N PHE A 29 10.41 14.10 -26.52
CA PHE A 29 11.00 14.82 -25.40
C PHE A 29 11.11 16.33 -25.64
N LEU A 30 11.48 16.77 -26.85
CA LEU A 30 11.54 18.19 -27.19
C LEU A 30 10.16 18.84 -27.18
N VAL A 31 9.13 18.16 -27.69
CA VAL A 31 7.73 18.61 -27.62
C VAL A 31 7.28 18.74 -26.17
N PHE A 32 7.59 17.74 -25.33
CA PHE A 32 7.32 17.81 -23.90
C PHE A 32 7.98 19.04 -23.25
N ARG A 33 9.26 19.30 -23.53
CA ARG A 33 9.98 20.48 -23.04
C ARG A 33 9.35 21.80 -23.51
N GLN A 34 8.83 21.86 -24.73
CA GLN A 34 8.11 23.04 -25.22
C GLN A 34 6.78 23.24 -24.46
N ARG A 35 5.95 22.20 -24.35
CA ARG A 35 4.63 22.26 -23.68
C ARG A 35 4.73 22.59 -22.19
N THR A 36 5.81 22.20 -21.55
CA THR A 36 6.07 22.43 -20.12
C THR A 36 6.82 23.73 -19.83
N GLY A 37 7.03 24.59 -20.83
CA GLY A 37 7.81 25.82 -20.65
C GLY A 37 9.27 25.57 -20.25
N ARG A 38 9.81 24.37 -20.53
CA ARG A 38 11.16 23.91 -20.17
C ARG A 38 11.42 23.87 -18.66
N VAL A 39 10.38 23.64 -17.86
CA VAL A 39 10.52 23.42 -16.40
C VAL A 39 11.33 22.15 -16.12
N ASP A 40 12.28 22.26 -15.20
CA ASP A 40 13.13 21.14 -14.77
C ASP A 40 12.49 20.40 -13.58
N PHE A 41 11.68 19.40 -13.88
CA PHE A 41 11.01 18.54 -12.88
C PHE A 41 11.96 17.56 -12.18
N ALA A 42 13.06 17.23 -12.86
CA ALA A 42 14.13 16.37 -12.39
C ALA A 42 15.41 16.72 -13.16
N SER A 43 16.53 16.05 -12.85
CA SER A 43 17.73 16.19 -13.67
C SER A 43 17.45 15.78 -15.13
N LEU A 44 18.09 16.45 -16.08
CA LEU A 44 17.91 16.17 -17.51
C LEU A 44 18.09 14.69 -17.87
N PRO A 45 19.12 13.96 -17.35
CA PRO A 45 19.24 12.52 -17.57
C PRO A 45 18.04 11.73 -17.04
N THR A 46 17.47 12.12 -15.91
CA THR A 46 16.28 11.48 -15.35
C THR A 46 15.06 11.69 -16.25
N MET A 47 14.86 12.92 -16.74
CA MET A 47 13.77 13.19 -17.68
C MET A 47 13.94 12.46 -19.01
N HIS A 48 15.17 12.30 -19.52
CA HIS A 48 15.43 11.46 -20.70
C HIS A 48 15.01 10.00 -20.48
N ARG A 49 15.19 9.47 -19.27
CA ARG A 49 14.80 8.10 -18.92
C ARG A 49 13.28 7.91 -18.86
N TRP A 50 12.51 8.97 -18.63
CA TRP A 50 11.05 8.93 -18.74
C TRP A 50 10.56 8.69 -20.17
N PHE A 51 11.39 9.02 -21.17
CA PHE A 51 11.13 8.78 -22.60
C PHE A 51 11.91 7.57 -23.14
N GLY A 52 12.54 6.77 -22.28
CA GLY A 52 13.32 5.59 -22.70
C GLY A 52 14.53 5.89 -23.58
N LEU A 53 15.11 7.09 -23.52
CA LEU A 53 16.25 7.49 -24.38
C LEU A 53 17.59 6.83 -24.02
N GLU A 54 17.70 6.33 -22.80
CA GLU A 54 18.88 5.64 -22.26
C GLU A 54 18.45 4.36 -21.54
N LYS A 55 18.00 4.52 -20.29
CA LYS A 55 17.34 3.49 -19.48
C LYS A 55 15.92 3.95 -19.23
N TYR A 56 15.04 3.02 -18.90
CA TYR A 56 13.70 3.37 -18.44
C TYR A 56 13.72 3.79 -16.97
N HIS A 57 12.95 4.83 -16.64
CA HIS A 57 12.65 5.19 -15.27
C HIS A 57 11.26 5.84 -15.22
N ARG A 58 10.45 5.50 -14.21
CA ARG A 58 9.12 6.09 -14.00
C ARG A 58 9.24 7.44 -13.25
N PRO A 59 8.51 8.51 -13.61
CA PRO A 59 8.52 9.73 -12.81
C PRO A 59 7.88 9.49 -11.44
N SER A 60 8.24 10.34 -10.47
CA SER A 60 7.56 10.34 -9.17
C SER A 60 6.17 10.97 -9.29
N ARG A 61 5.28 10.64 -8.35
CA ARG A 61 3.97 11.27 -8.21
C ARG A 61 4.05 12.80 -8.15
N GLN A 62 5.00 13.33 -7.40
CA GLN A 62 5.23 14.78 -7.31
C GLN A 62 5.62 15.39 -8.66
N ALA A 63 6.48 14.72 -9.44
CA ALA A 63 6.84 15.18 -10.77
C ALA A 63 5.62 15.18 -11.71
N VAL A 64 4.69 14.22 -11.55
CA VAL A 64 3.42 14.20 -12.31
C VAL A 64 2.53 15.40 -11.96
N PHE A 65 2.41 15.78 -10.69
CA PHE A 65 1.68 17.00 -10.33
C PHE A 65 2.33 18.25 -10.91
N GLN A 66 3.66 18.38 -10.81
CA GLN A 66 4.37 19.50 -11.43
C GLN A 66 4.16 19.55 -12.95
N MET A 67 4.18 18.39 -13.61
CA MET A 67 3.85 18.25 -15.03
C MET A 67 2.43 18.72 -15.33
N ALA A 68 1.45 18.33 -14.51
CA ALA A 68 0.06 18.75 -14.65
C ALA A 68 -0.09 20.27 -14.61
N PHE A 69 0.52 20.92 -13.61
CA PHE A 69 0.52 22.38 -13.50
C PHE A 69 1.24 23.05 -14.67
N ALA A 70 2.40 22.54 -15.08
CA ALA A 70 3.19 23.14 -16.16
C ALA A 70 2.52 23.01 -17.54
N MET A 71 1.78 21.93 -17.78
CA MET A 71 1.04 21.71 -19.04
C MET A 71 -0.38 22.28 -19.01
N GLY A 72 -0.88 22.74 -17.85
CA GLY A 72 -2.24 23.22 -17.68
C GLY A 72 -3.30 22.13 -17.78
N LEU A 73 -2.93 20.89 -17.44
CA LEU A 73 -3.82 19.72 -17.50
C LEU A 73 -5.07 19.96 -16.64
N ASP A 74 -6.20 19.45 -17.10
CA ASP A 74 -7.39 19.41 -16.27
C ASP A 74 -7.37 18.24 -15.26
N ARG A 75 -8.44 18.16 -14.46
CA ARG A 75 -8.61 17.11 -13.46
C ARG A 75 -8.51 15.73 -14.07
N GLU A 76 -9.21 15.46 -15.17
CA GLU A 76 -9.30 14.13 -15.76
C GLU A 76 -7.99 13.75 -16.46
N GLU A 77 -7.37 14.67 -17.18
CA GLU A 77 -6.04 14.49 -17.75
C GLU A 77 -5.02 14.15 -16.66
N THR A 78 -5.04 14.86 -15.54
CA THR A 78 -4.14 14.58 -14.40
C THR A 78 -4.38 13.18 -13.83
N LYS A 79 -5.65 12.76 -13.69
CA LYS A 79 -5.97 11.39 -13.27
C LYS A 79 -5.38 10.36 -14.23
N GLN A 80 -5.43 10.59 -15.54
CA GLN A 80 -4.84 9.68 -16.51
C GLN A 80 -3.31 9.59 -16.34
N TYR A 81 -2.61 10.69 -16.09
CA TYR A 81 -1.17 10.64 -15.81
C TYR A 81 -0.84 9.81 -14.55
N LEU A 82 -1.64 9.94 -13.50
CA LEU A 82 -1.45 9.21 -12.25
C LEU A 82 -1.79 7.71 -12.42
N MET A 83 -3.00 7.43 -12.90
CA MET A 83 -3.58 6.10 -12.95
C MET A 83 -3.02 5.26 -14.08
N VAL A 84 -2.85 5.86 -15.26
CA VAL A 84 -2.48 5.16 -16.47
C VAL A 84 -0.99 5.35 -16.79
N GLY A 85 -0.45 6.55 -16.59
CA GLY A 85 0.97 6.81 -16.80
C GLY A 85 1.88 6.13 -15.78
N ILE A 86 1.66 6.37 -14.48
CA ILE A 86 2.54 5.84 -13.42
C ILE A 86 1.96 4.66 -12.64
N GLY A 87 0.71 4.25 -12.93
CA GLY A 87 0.07 3.08 -12.31
C GLY A 87 -0.34 3.28 -10.84
N GLU A 88 -0.41 4.52 -10.38
CA GLU A 88 -0.79 4.87 -9.00
C GLU A 88 -2.28 5.23 -8.91
N PRO A 89 -2.89 5.22 -7.72
CA PRO A 89 -4.23 5.78 -7.56
C PRO A 89 -4.35 7.22 -8.04
N SER A 90 -5.58 7.60 -8.35
CA SER A 90 -6.00 8.99 -8.55
C SER A 90 -5.65 9.87 -7.33
N PHE A 91 -6.12 11.12 -7.33
CA PHE A 91 -5.91 12.05 -6.22
C PHE A 91 -6.20 11.41 -4.85
N TYR A 92 -5.22 11.45 -3.96
CA TYR A 92 -5.41 11.07 -2.56
C TYR A 92 -5.99 12.25 -1.81
N VAL A 93 -7.30 12.42 -1.89
CA VAL A 93 -7.95 13.55 -1.21
C VAL A 93 -7.85 13.52 0.32
N ASN A 94 -7.51 12.36 0.90
CA ASN A 94 -7.18 12.26 2.32
C ASN A 94 -5.78 12.84 2.64
N ASP A 95 -4.97 13.16 1.65
CA ASP A 95 -3.72 13.91 1.78
C ASP A 95 -4.02 15.38 1.47
N TYR A 96 -3.76 16.26 2.44
CA TYR A 96 -4.11 17.68 2.29
C TYR A 96 -3.32 18.36 1.18
N GLN A 97 -2.09 17.91 0.87
CA GLN A 97 -1.30 18.50 -0.21
C GLN A 97 -1.93 18.16 -1.56
N GLU A 98 -2.32 16.89 -1.75
CA GLU A 98 -3.01 16.48 -2.98
C GLU A 98 -4.42 17.06 -3.11
N MET A 99 -5.12 17.27 -1.99
CA MET A 99 -6.39 18.01 -2.00
C MET A 99 -6.19 19.46 -2.47
N ILE A 100 -5.14 20.13 -1.99
CA ILE A 100 -4.80 21.48 -2.45
C ILE A 100 -4.36 21.47 -3.92
N TYR A 101 -3.63 20.46 -4.39
CA TYR A 101 -3.29 20.33 -5.80
C TYR A 101 -4.53 20.11 -6.68
N LEU A 102 -5.47 19.27 -6.23
CA LEU A 102 -6.75 19.07 -6.91
C LEU A 102 -7.51 20.39 -7.06
N TYR A 103 -7.66 21.13 -5.96
CA TYR A 103 -8.24 22.48 -5.98
C TYR A 103 -7.49 23.42 -6.93
N GLY A 104 -6.16 23.40 -6.89
CA GLY A 104 -5.32 24.20 -7.76
C GLY A 104 -5.56 23.92 -9.25
N ILE A 105 -5.67 22.64 -9.61
CA ILE A 105 -5.94 22.21 -10.99
C ILE A 105 -7.34 22.66 -11.43
N ASP A 106 -8.36 22.46 -10.58
CA ASP A 106 -9.74 22.87 -10.89
C ASP A 106 -9.88 24.38 -11.07
N HIS A 107 -9.10 25.17 -10.31
CA HIS A 107 -9.14 26.64 -10.32
C HIS A 107 -8.02 27.30 -11.14
N LYS A 108 -7.30 26.51 -11.96
CA LYS A 108 -6.20 26.98 -12.82
C LYS A 108 -5.14 27.79 -12.06
N LYS A 109 -4.85 27.39 -10.82
CA LYS A 109 -3.75 27.92 -10.00
C LYS A 109 -2.41 27.38 -10.49
N SER A 110 -1.34 28.13 -10.24
CA SER A 110 0.02 27.64 -10.43
C SER A 110 0.47 26.73 -9.28
N MET A 111 1.52 25.94 -9.53
CA MET A 111 2.19 25.14 -8.49
C MET A 111 2.64 26.02 -7.31
N GLU A 112 3.23 27.18 -7.59
CA GLU A 112 3.71 28.12 -6.56
C GLU A 112 2.55 28.65 -5.68
N GLN A 113 1.38 28.90 -6.28
CA GLN A 113 0.19 29.28 -5.52
C GLN A 113 -0.27 28.14 -4.61
N CYS A 114 -0.26 26.90 -5.09
CA CYS A 114 -0.59 25.73 -4.28
C CYS A 114 0.41 25.51 -3.14
N GLU A 115 1.71 25.72 -3.37
CA GLU A 115 2.74 25.64 -2.33
C GLU A 115 2.53 26.71 -1.25
N LYS A 116 2.13 27.93 -1.61
CA LYS A 116 1.73 28.97 -0.65
C LYS A 116 0.49 28.57 0.15
N MET A 117 -0.49 27.94 -0.50
CA MET A 117 -1.69 27.42 0.18
C MET A 117 -1.33 26.31 1.17
N ILE A 118 -0.45 25.38 0.79
CA ILE A 118 0.05 24.31 1.67
C ILE A 118 0.77 24.92 2.87
N ALA A 119 1.70 25.85 2.65
CA ALA A 119 2.43 26.51 3.72
C ALA A 119 1.49 27.23 4.69
N PHE A 120 0.50 27.97 4.16
CA PHE A 120 -0.51 28.64 4.98
C PHE A 120 -1.34 27.63 5.78
N TYR A 121 -1.82 26.56 5.15
CA TYR A 121 -2.59 25.52 5.81
C TYR A 121 -1.78 24.87 6.95
N GLU A 122 -0.54 24.46 6.68
CA GLU A 122 0.36 23.85 7.67
C GLU A 122 0.65 24.80 8.85
N GLU A 123 0.85 26.09 8.60
CA GLU A 123 1.05 27.10 9.65
C GLU A 123 -0.19 27.30 10.54
N ASN A 124 -1.39 27.02 10.03
CA ASN A 124 -2.67 27.25 10.72
C ASN A 124 -3.42 25.97 11.17
N LEU A 125 -2.84 24.77 11.02
CA LEU A 125 -3.41 23.53 11.59
C LEU A 125 -3.73 23.66 13.09
N GLU A 126 -4.76 23.01 13.59
CA GLU A 126 -4.95 22.93 15.04
C GLU A 126 -3.87 22.05 15.69
N ASP A 127 -3.48 22.38 16.93
CA ASP A 127 -2.60 21.53 17.74
C ASP A 127 -3.40 20.31 18.25
N ASN A 128 -2.77 19.12 18.28
CA ASN A 128 -3.34 17.88 18.82
C ASN A 128 -4.60 17.34 18.11
N VAL A 129 -4.69 17.51 16.78
CA VAL A 129 -5.80 16.96 15.99
C VAL A 129 -5.91 15.43 16.17
N VAL A 130 -7.09 14.97 16.57
CA VAL A 130 -7.44 13.55 16.62
C VAL A 130 -8.00 13.14 15.26
N ILE A 131 -7.31 12.23 14.58
CA ILE A 131 -7.68 11.79 13.23
C ILE A 131 -8.98 10.96 13.27
N SER A 132 -9.89 11.28 12.35
CA SER A 132 -11.15 10.57 12.20
C SER A 132 -10.98 9.29 11.39
N HIS A 133 -11.24 8.15 12.03
CA HIS A 133 -11.16 6.84 11.37
C HIS A 133 -12.48 6.41 10.71
N THR A 134 -13.57 7.17 10.87
CA THR A 134 -14.91 6.78 10.40
C THR A 134 -15.28 7.35 9.02
N ARG A 135 -14.56 8.36 8.52
CA ARG A 135 -14.87 9.02 7.24
C ARG A 135 -14.26 8.29 6.04
N SER A 136 -15.10 8.03 5.03
CA SER A 136 -14.70 7.43 3.76
C SER A 136 -14.13 8.46 2.78
N THR A 137 -13.22 8.04 1.89
CA THR A 137 -12.68 8.90 0.80
C THR A 137 -13.80 9.51 -0.05
N ARG A 138 -14.91 8.77 -0.22
CA ARG A 138 -16.09 9.23 -0.97
C ARG A 138 -16.80 10.41 -0.30
N GLU A 139 -16.94 10.39 1.03
CA GLU A 139 -17.53 11.52 1.76
C GLU A 139 -16.69 12.79 1.61
N LEU A 140 -15.37 12.68 1.66
CA LEU A 140 -14.46 13.80 1.49
C LEU A 140 -14.51 14.35 0.06
N MET A 141 -14.56 13.49 -0.97
CA MET A 141 -14.77 13.91 -2.35
C MET A 141 -16.11 14.65 -2.54
N ASN A 142 -17.21 14.08 -2.06
CA ASN A 142 -18.54 14.70 -2.17
C ASN A 142 -18.58 16.06 -1.45
N ALA A 143 -17.91 16.17 -0.29
CA ALA A 143 -17.83 17.42 0.44
C ALA A 143 -16.99 18.47 -0.32
N TYR A 144 -15.90 18.05 -0.96
CA TYR A 144 -15.07 18.90 -1.82
C TYR A 144 -15.80 19.38 -3.08
N GLU A 145 -16.64 18.54 -3.70
CA GLU A 145 -17.44 18.96 -4.86
C GLU A 145 -18.40 20.12 -4.51
N GLY A 146 -18.83 20.21 -3.26
CA GLY A 146 -19.60 21.36 -2.75
C GLY A 146 -18.78 22.64 -2.53
N THR A 147 -17.45 22.60 -2.70
CA THR A 147 -16.54 23.76 -2.51
C THR A 147 -15.97 24.28 -3.83
N LEU A 148 -16.45 23.83 -4.98
CA LEU A 148 -15.88 24.22 -6.28
C LEU A 148 -16.09 25.69 -6.66
N ASP A 149 -17.04 26.38 -6.02
CA ASP A 149 -17.26 27.81 -6.22
C ASP A 149 -16.53 28.67 -5.17
N PHE A 150 -15.81 28.05 -4.23
CA PHE A 150 -15.15 28.78 -3.15
C PHE A 150 -13.95 29.56 -3.66
N SER A 151 -13.71 30.73 -3.06
CA SER A 151 -12.42 31.41 -3.15
C SER A 151 -11.34 30.60 -2.43
N THR A 152 -10.07 30.95 -2.69
CA THR A 152 -8.93 30.29 -2.05
C THR A 152 -8.98 30.36 -0.52
N GLU A 153 -9.44 31.48 0.03
CA GLU A 153 -9.55 31.66 1.48
C GLU A 153 -10.67 30.82 2.07
N GLU A 154 -11.86 30.82 1.44
CA GLU A 154 -13.00 30.00 1.86
C GLU A 154 -12.67 28.50 1.82
N PHE A 155 -11.96 28.06 0.78
CA PHE A 155 -11.50 26.68 0.65
C PHE A 155 -10.52 26.29 1.77
N LEU A 156 -9.52 27.13 2.06
CA LEU A 156 -8.57 26.87 3.13
C LEU A 156 -9.24 26.87 4.52
N TRP A 157 -10.22 27.76 4.74
CA TRP A 157 -11.02 27.76 5.95
C TRP A 157 -11.86 26.48 6.09
N TRP A 158 -12.48 26.02 4.98
CA TRP A 158 -13.22 24.77 4.95
C TRP A 158 -12.34 23.55 5.28
N MET A 159 -11.11 23.51 4.73
CA MET A 159 -10.12 22.49 5.06
C MET A 159 -9.71 22.56 6.53
N GLY A 160 -9.45 23.77 7.06
CA GLY A 160 -9.10 24.00 8.45
C GLY A 160 -10.17 23.51 9.44
N GLY A 161 -11.45 23.59 9.08
CA GLY A 161 -12.53 23.01 9.90
C GLY A 161 -12.65 21.48 9.83
N ARG A 162 -11.79 20.79 9.06
CA ARG A 162 -11.85 19.35 8.75
C ARG A 162 -10.47 18.68 8.79
N VAL A 163 -9.54 19.21 9.59
CA VAL A 163 -8.17 18.64 9.66
C VAL A 163 -8.20 17.15 9.99
N ASP A 164 -9.16 16.71 10.81
CA ASP A 164 -9.36 15.31 11.20
C ASP A 164 -9.65 14.36 10.03
N TRP A 165 -10.02 14.87 8.85
CA TRP A 165 -10.31 14.07 7.65
C TRP A 165 -9.05 13.75 6.84
N PHE A 166 -7.99 14.55 6.97
CA PHE A 166 -6.77 14.48 6.16
C PHE A 166 -5.70 13.54 6.76
N LYS A 167 -6.04 12.25 6.87
CA LYS A 167 -5.18 11.21 7.46
C LYS A 167 -3.94 10.83 6.63
N GLY A 168 -3.86 11.23 5.37
CA GLY A 168 -2.73 10.95 4.48
C GLY A 168 -2.63 9.51 3.95
N TYR A 169 -3.66 8.68 4.15
CA TYR A 169 -3.77 7.32 3.61
C TYR A 169 -5.20 6.94 3.22
N SER A 170 -5.34 5.93 2.34
CA SER A 170 -6.64 5.37 1.96
C SER A 170 -7.04 4.23 2.89
N GLN A 171 -8.05 4.47 3.74
CA GLN A 171 -8.62 3.42 4.59
C GLN A 171 -9.27 2.31 3.76
N THR A 172 -9.92 2.68 2.65
CA THR A 172 -10.56 1.72 1.72
C THR A 172 -9.53 0.73 1.19
N ALA A 173 -8.42 1.21 0.62
CA ALA A 173 -7.39 0.34 0.08
C ALA A 173 -6.77 -0.55 1.16
N LEU A 174 -6.51 0.00 2.35
CA LEU A 174 -5.98 -0.79 3.47
C LEU A 174 -6.96 -1.88 3.94
N ASN A 175 -8.26 -1.59 3.95
CA ASN A 175 -9.28 -2.56 4.32
C ASN A 175 -9.32 -3.71 3.32
N TYR A 176 -9.19 -3.45 2.02
CA TYR A 176 -9.07 -4.52 1.01
C TYR A 176 -7.82 -5.37 1.23
N VAL A 177 -6.65 -4.77 1.46
CA VAL A 177 -5.41 -5.54 1.76
C VAL A 177 -5.62 -6.44 2.98
N LYS A 178 -6.21 -5.92 4.07
CA LYS A 178 -6.50 -6.70 5.28
C LYS A 178 -7.52 -7.81 5.01
N GLN A 179 -8.59 -7.51 4.29
CA GLN A 179 -9.64 -8.45 3.96
C GLN A 179 -9.10 -9.61 3.12
N TYR A 180 -8.29 -9.34 2.09
CA TYR A 180 -7.70 -10.39 1.27
C TYR A 180 -6.67 -11.20 2.06
N ARG A 181 -5.81 -10.57 2.86
CA ARG A 181 -4.90 -11.28 3.77
C ARG A 181 -5.66 -12.26 4.66
N ASP A 182 -6.72 -11.79 5.32
CA ASP A 182 -7.49 -12.61 6.26
C ASP A 182 -8.24 -13.73 5.52
N SER A 183 -8.73 -13.46 4.30
CA SER A 183 -9.35 -14.47 3.41
C SER A 183 -8.39 -15.58 3.02
N ILE A 184 -7.16 -15.24 2.64
CA ILE A 184 -6.09 -16.16 2.26
C ILE A 184 -5.69 -17.01 3.46
N LEU A 185 -5.39 -16.38 4.60
CA LEU A 185 -5.00 -17.09 5.82
C LEU A 185 -6.11 -18.00 6.36
N SER A 186 -7.38 -17.62 6.19
CA SER A 186 -8.51 -18.48 6.53
C SER A 186 -8.52 -19.75 5.69
N TRP A 187 -8.35 -19.62 4.37
CA TRP A 187 -8.32 -20.78 3.47
C TRP A 187 -7.15 -21.71 3.77
N VAL A 188 -5.95 -21.16 3.95
CA VAL A 188 -4.76 -21.94 4.31
C VAL A 188 -4.97 -22.70 5.62
N ARG A 189 -5.61 -22.06 6.61
CA ARG A 189 -5.94 -22.71 7.88
C ARG A 189 -6.92 -23.86 7.71
N ASP A 190 -7.91 -23.71 6.82
CA ASP A 190 -8.90 -24.75 6.55
C ASP A 190 -8.26 -25.97 5.86
N GLU A 191 -7.38 -25.76 4.88
CA GLU A 191 -6.62 -26.83 4.23
C GLU A 191 -5.69 -27.57 5.19
N GLU A 192 -4.93 -26.82 6.01
CA GLU A 192 -4.10 -27.44 7.04
C GLU A 192 -4.90 -28.20 8.09
N LYS A 193 -6.12 -27.74 8.39
CA LYS A 193 -7.00 -28.44 9.31
C LYS A 193 -7.48 -29.75 8.71
N LYS A 194 -7.88 -29.79 7.43
CA LYS A 194 -8.24 -31.05 6.74
C LYS A 194 -7.07 -32.03 6.79
N ARG A 195 -5.87 -31.58 6.42
CA ARG A 195 -4.66 -32.41 6.49
C ARG A 195 -4.35 -32.89 7.90
N LEU A 196 -4.53 -32.03 8.91
CA LEU A 196 -4.36 -32.40 10.31
C LEU A 196 -5.37 -33.47 10.71
N ASP A 197 -6.65 -33.33 10.35
CA ASP A 197 -7.71 -34.28 10.68
C ASP A 197 -7.47 -35.66 10.01
N GLU A 198 -6.96 -35.67 8.77
CA GLU A 198 -6.53 -36.89 8.06
C GLU A 198 -5.38 -37.60 8.81
N LEU A 199 -4.29 -36.87 9.11
CA LEU A 199 -3.15 -37.42 9.83
C LEU A 199 -3.52 -37.91 11.23
N LEU A 200 -4.40 -37.19 11.93
CA LEU A 200 -4.93 -37.60 13.23
C LEU A 200 -5.75 -38.90 13.11
N THR A 201 -6.49 -39.08 12.03
CA THR A 201 -7.24 -40.31 11.77
C THR A 201 -6.30 -41.49 11.52
N GLU A 202 -5.26 -41.31 10.71
CA GLU A 202 -4.24 -42.34 10.43
C GLU A 202 -3.54 -42.85 11.70
N VAL A 203 -3.30 -41.97 12.67
CA VAL A 203 -2.65 -42.33 13.93
C VAL A 203 -3.64 -42.80 15.02
N ASN A 204 -4.90 -43.07 14.66
CA ASN A 204 -5.96 -43.49 15.58
C ASN A 204 -6.28 -42.48 16.71
N PHE A 205 -6.05 -41.19 16.48
CA PHE A 205 -6.40 -40.15 17.44
C PHE A 205 -7.90 -40.14 17.80
N PRO A 206 -8.87 -40.30 16.86
CA PRO A 206 -10.29 -40.31 17.22
C PRO A 206 -10.65 -41.41 18.22
N ALA A 207 -10.11 -42.61 18.06
CA ALA A 207 -10.31 -43.73 18.99
C ALA A 207 -9.70 -43.43 20.36
N TRP A 208 -8.49 -42.85 20.39
CA TRP A 208 -7.88 -42.39 21.63
C TRP A 208 -8.70 -41.29 22.30
N GLN A 209 -9.22 -40.33 21.53
CA GLN A 209 -9.99 -39.20 22.01
C GLN A 209 -11.32 -39.65 22.62
N GLN A 210 -11.98 -40.66 22.07
CA GLN A 210 -13.18 -41.22 22.68
C GLN A 210 -12.91 -41.85 24.06
N LYS A 211 -11.76 -42.53 24.22
CA LYS A 211 -11.40 -43.23 25.47
C LYS A 211 -10.77 -42.32 26.53
N HIS A 212 -10.00 -41.32 26.11
CA HIS A 212 -9.15 -40.51 26.98
C HIS A 212 -9.41 -39.01 26.88
N GLY A 213 -10.25 -38.55 25.95
CA GLY A 213 -10.57 -37.15 25.73
C GLY A 213 -11.24 -36.49 26.93
N LYS A 214 -10.92 -35.22 27.15
CA LYS A 214 -11.51 -34.42 28.24
C LYS A 214 -12.36 -33.30 27.64
N ARG A 215 -13.66 -33.27 27.96
CA ARG A 215 -14.62 -32.31 27.38
C ARG A 215 -14.26 -30.83 27.57
N ARG A 216 -13.53 -30.46 28.63
CA ARG A 216 -13.13 -29.07 28.91
C ARG A 216 -11.77 -28.67 28.31
N GLU A 217 -11.10 -29.58 27.61
CA GLU A 217 -9.76 -29.36 27.09
C GLU A 217 -9.82 -28.93 25.63
N THR A 218 -9.01 -27.93 25.25
CA THR A 218 -8.96 -27.47 23.87
C THR A 218 -8.44 -28.57 22.94
N PRO A 219 -8.89 -28.61 21.66
CA PRO A 219 -8.41 -29.60 20.70
C PRO A 219 -6.88 -29.68 20.64
N ARG A 220 -6.19 -28.53 20.63
CA ARG A 220 -4.72 -28.47 20.67
C ARG A 220 -4.11 -29.22 21.86
N LYS A 221 -4.61 -28.99 23.08
CA LYS A 221 -4.10 -29.65 24.28
C LYS A 221 -4.34 -31.16 24.26
N GLN A 222 -5.46 -31.60 23.68
CA GLN A 222 -5.74 -33.02 23.52
C GLN A 222 -4.75 -33.69 22.56
N ILE A 223 -4.42 -33.03 21.44
CA ILE A 223 -3.41 -33.48 20.47
C ILE A 223 -2.02 -33.56 21.13
N ASP A 224 -1.60 -32.49 21.83
CA ASP A 224 -0.29 -32.48 22.52
C ASP A 224 -0.16 -33.65 23.51
N ARG A 225 -1.23 -33.92 24.27
CA ARG A 225 -1.25 -35.06 25.20
C ARG A 225 -1.19 -36.41 24.49
N PHE A 226 -1.88 -36.55 23.36
CA PHE A 226 -1.86 -37.76 22.56
C PHE A 226 -0.45 -38.07 22.05
N LEU A 227 0.26 -37.06 21.52
CA LEU A 227 1.62 -37.21 21.01
C LEU A 227 2.63 -37.54 22.13
N HIS A 228 2.50 -36.93 23.31
CA HIS A 228 3.47 -37.13 24.39
C HIS A 228 3.24 -38.39 25.26
N LYS A 229 2.00 -38.82 25.49
CA LYS A 229 1.69 -39.87 26.49
C LYS A 229 1.60 -41.29 25.94
N ASN A 230 1.54 -41.47 24.63
CA ASN A 230 1.26 -42.77 24.02
C ASN A 230 2.49 -43.52 23.47
N ARG A 231 3.70 -43.09 23.82
CA ARG A 231 4.97 -43.69 23.34
C ARG A 231 5.07 -45.22 23.58
N TYR A 232 4.37 -45.75 24.58
CA TYR A 232 4.45 -47.15 25.02
C TYR A 232 3.22 -48.00 24.70
N ALA A 233 2.13 -47.41 24.18
CA ALA A 233 0.92 -48.14 23.82
C ALA A 233 0.97 -48.47 22.32
N ARG A 234 1.28 -49.72 21.96
CA ARG A 234 1.49 -50.17 20.55
C ARG A 234 0.40 -49.70 19.57
N GLN A 235 -0.84 -49.58 20.01
CA GLN A 235 -1.99 -49.16 19.18
C GLN A 235 -2.07 -47.65 18.90
N TYR A 236 -1.31 -46.83 19.62
CA TYR A 236 -1.26 -45.35 19.52
C TYR A 236 0.17 -44.83 19.35
N THR A 237 1.12 -45.70 19.01
CA THR A 237 2.50 -45.31 18.77
C THR A 237 2.59 -44.55 17.46
N VAL A 238 2.98 -43.28 17.52
CA VAL A 238 3.16 -42.42 16.36
C VAL A 238 4.65 -42.33 16.03
N ALA A 239 5.04 -42.53 14.77
CA ALA A 239 6.42 -42.36 14.32
C ALA A 239 6.88 -40.91 14.53
N GLN A 240 8.17 -40.68 14.84
CA GLN A 240 8.67 -39.36 15.22
C GLN A 240 8.39 -38.28 14.16
N HIS A 241 8.62 -38.58 12.88
CA HIS A 241 8.33 -37.62 11.80
C HIS A 241 6.85 -37.23 11.73
N MET A 242 5.93 -38.17 11.94
CA MET A 242 4.48 -37.89 12.00
C MET A 242 4.13 -37.02 13.21
N GLN A 243 4.79 -37.23 14.36
CA GLN A 243 4.58 -36.38 15.53
C GLN A 243 4.98 -34.93 15.24
N GLU A 244 6.12 -34.72 14.59
CA GLU A 244 6.63 -33.39 14.23
C GLU A 244 5.68 -32.68 13.26
N VAL A 245 5.20 -33.37 12.22
CA VAL A 245 4.24 -32.83 11.24
C VAL A 245 2.90 -32.48 11.90
N ILE A 246 2.31 -33.39 12.68
CA ILE A 246 1.05 -33.14 13.40
C ILE A 246 1.21 -31.97 14.38
N TRP A 247 2.35 -31.89 15.05
CA TRP A 247 2.63 -30.83 16.02
C TRP A 247 2.70 -29.45 15.37
N GLU A 248 3.42 -29.31 14.25
CA GLU A 248 3.50 -28.04 13.51
C GLU A 248 2.15 -27.65 12.90
N LEU A 249 1.42 -28.59 12.29
CA LEU A 249 0.09 -28.32 11.74
C LEU A 249 -0.89 -27.86 12.84
N ALA A 250 -0.95 -28.55 13.97
CA ALA A 250 -1.83 -28.15 15.06
C ALA A 250 -1.42 -26.81 15.69
N LYS A 251 -0.13 -26.44 15.65
CA LYS A 251 0.33 -25.12 16.13
C LYS A 251 -0.14 -24.01 15.18
N SER A 252 -0.10 -24.26 13.88
CA SER A 252 -0.59 -23.35 12.85
C SER A 252 -2.12 -23.20 12.88
N VAL A 253 -2.86 -24.33 12.88
CA VAL A 253 -4.33 -24.37 12.83
C VAL A 253 -4.96 -23.68 14.04
N TYR A 254 -4.41 -23.89 15.24
CA TYR A 254 -4.93 -23.33 16.49
C TYR A 254 -4.23 -22.04 16.94
N ALA A 255 -3.45 -21.38 16.06
CA ALA A 255 -2.82 -20.10 16.37
C ALA A 255 -3.87 -19.00 16.63
N THR A 256 -3.66 -18.19 17.67
CA THR A 256 -4.59 -17.10 18.06
C THR A 256 -4.43 -15.83 17.23
N LYS A 257 -3.29 -15.65 16.57
CA LYS A 257 -2.99 -14.48 15.74
C LYS A 257 -2.63 -14.90 14.32
N PRO A 258 -3.08 -14.15 13.30
CA PRO A 258 -2.63 -14.36 11.92
C PRO A 258 -1.12 -14.09 11.81
N SER A 259 -0.42 -14.93 11.06
CA SER A 259 1.01 -14.80 10.82
C SER A 259 1.25 -14.06 9.51
N ASN A 260 1.83 -12.86 9.57
CA ASN A 260 2.22 -12.12 8.37
C ASN A 260 3.30 -12.88 7.58
N ALA A 261 4.22 -13.56 8.25
CA ALA A 261 5.25 -14.36 7.58
C ALA A 261 4.61 -15.47 6.74
N LYS A 262 3.58 -16.13 7.30
CA LYS A 262 2.85 -17.17 6.59
C LYS A 262 2.02 -16.64 5.42
N PHE A 263 1.38 -15.49 5.61
CA PHE A 263 0.66 -14.81 4.53
C PHE A 263 1.60 -14.48 3.37
N LEU A 264 2.79 -13.98 3.68
CA LEU A 264 3.77 -13.62 2.67
C LEU A 264 4.30 -14.84 1.93
N SER A 265 4.62 -15.93 2.65
CA SER A 265 5.06 -17.18 2.01
C SER A 265 3.99 -17.77 1.11
N GLU A 266 2.72 -17.69 1.50
CA GLU A 266 1.60 -18.21 0.69
C GLU A 266 1.43 -17.46 -0.63
N VAL A 267 1.57 -16.14 -0.63
CA VAL A 267 1.32 -15.32 -1.82
C VAL A 267 2.58 -15.17 -2.68
N PHE A 268 3.74 -15.00 -2.05
CA PHE A 268 4.97 -14.53 -2.69
C PHE A 268 6.14 -15.51 -2.59
N GLY A 269 5.94 -16.71 -2.02
CA GLY A 269 7.03 -17.65 -1.77
C GLY A 269 8.13 -17.06 -0.89
N ASP A 270 9.39 -17.32 -1.24
CA ASP A 270 10.56 -16.86 -0.48
C ASP A 270 11.00 -15.42 -0.80
N SER A 271 10.14 -14.62 -1.45
CA SER A 271 10.49 -13.27 -1.89
C SER A 271 10.62 -12.27 -0.73
N SER A 272 11.88 -11.99 -0.35
CA SER A 272 12.21 -10.99 0.69
C SER A 272 11.78 -9.56 0.36
N ARG A 273 11.58 -9.23 -0.93
CA ARG A 273 11.17 -7.89 -1.39
C ARG A 273 9.78 -7.52 -0.87
N TYR A 274 8.81 -8.42 -0.97
CA TYR A 274 7.42 -8.16 -0.57
C TYR A 274 7.26 -8.11 0.95
N ALA A 275 8.08 -8.85 1.70
CA ALA A 275 8.00 -8.87 3.16
C ALA A 275 8.18 -7.48 3.79
N LYS A 276 9.19 -6.72 3.33
CA LYS A 276 9.40 -5.35 3.79
C LYS A 276 8.25 -4.44 3.38
N ARG A 277 7.83 -4.51 2.10
CA ARG A 277 6.76 -3.66 1.54
C ARG A 277 5.44 -3.82 2.32
N TYR A 278 4.97 -5.05 2.54
CA TYR A 278 3.73 -5.29 3.28
C TYR A 278 3.81 -4.92 4.76
N SER A 279 4.98 -5.12 5.39
CA SER A 279 5.20 -4.64 6.76
C SER A 279 5.01 -3.13 6.85
N ASP A 280 5.54 -2.38 5.89
CA ASP A 280 5.38 -0.93 5.83
C ASP A 280 3.91 -0.55 5.54
N LEU A 281 3.23 -1.23 4.61
CA LEU A 281 1.81 -0.98 4.31
C LEU A 281 0.89 -1.20 5.53
N PHE A 282 1.09 -2.28 6.29
CA PHE A 282 0.28 -2.54 7.49
C PHE A 282 0.54 -1.53 8.61
N ARG A 283 1.72 -0.93 8.65
CA ARG A 283 2.08 0.15 9.60
C ARG A 283 1.76 1.55 9.07
N GLY A 284 1.37 1.68 7.79
CA GLY A 284 1.10 2.94 7.11
C GLY A 284 0.23 3.92 7.91
N PRO A 285 -0.94 3.52 8.43
CA PRO A 285 -1.79 4.39 9.25
C PRO A 285 -1.07 5.02 10.44
N ILE A 286 -0.44 4.17 11.24
CA ILE A 286 0.28 4.58 12.45
C ILE A 286 1.43 5.51 12.06
N GLN A 287 2.16 5.19 11.00
CA GLN A 287 3.28 6.02 10.52
C GLN A 287 2.80 7.39 10.00
N LYS A 288 1.70 7.46 9.26
CA LYS A 288 1.12 8.73 8.77
C LYS A 288 0.64 9.59 9.92
N GLU A 289 -0.05 9.00 10.90
CA GLU A 289 -0.50 9.72 12.09
C GLU A 289 0.68 10.25 12.91
N GLN A 290 1.75 9.44 13.09
CA GLN A 290 2.98 9.91 13.72
C GLN A 290 3.65 11.05 12.93
N LEU A 291 3.61 11.03 11.60
CA LEU A 291 4.13 12.12 10.76
C LEU A 291 3.31 13.41 10.89
N ILE A 292 1.99 13.32 11.07
CA ILE A 292 1.12 14.47 11.34
C ILE A 292 1.48 15.10 12.70
N HIS A 293 1.61 14.28 13.76
CA HIS A 293 2.02 14.75 15.08
C HIS A 293 3.44 15.34 15.07
N ALA A 294 4.36 14.74 14.32
CA ALA A 294 5.71 15.29 14.16
C ALA A 294 5.71 16.65 13.43
N ALA A 295 4.82 16.85 12.45
CA ALA A 295 4.66 18.14 11.77
C ALA A 295 4.11 19.21 12.73
N GLN A 296 3.10 18.88 13.54
CA GLN A 296 2.59 19.75 14.60
C GLN A 296 3.70 20.13 15.59
N ALA A 297 4.47 19.15 16.07
CA ALA A 297 5.56 19.36 17.01
C ALA A 297 6.62 20.30 16.41
N LYS A 298 7.05 20.05 15.17
CA LYS A 298 8.02 20.90 14.46
C LYS A 298 7.54 22.34 14.33
N ARG A 299 6.26 22.54 14.01
CA ARG A 299 5.68 23.88 13.91
C ARG A 299 5.67 24.59 15.25
N GLN A 300 5.20 23.94 16.31
CA GLN A 300 5.18 24.55 17.65
C GLN A 300 6.61 24.95 18.08
N LEU A 301 7.60 24.08 17.84
CA LEU A 301 9.01 24.37 18.11
C LEU A 301 9.62 25.48 17.23
N LYS A 302 9.05 25.77 16.05
CA LYS A 302 9.51 26.86 15.16
C LYS A 302 9.34 28.23 15.85
N HIS A 303 8.33 28.37 16.70
CA HIS A 303 8.00 29.62 17.39
C HIS A 303 8.69 29.77 18.76
N LEU A 304 9.45 28.76 19.21
CA LEU A 304 10.15 28.77 20.49
C LEU A 304 11.65 29.07 20.34
N PRO A 305 12.29 29.76 21.30
CA PRO A 305 13.73 29.96 21.32
C PRO A 305 14.49 28.62 21.42
N GLY A 306 15.63 28.49 20.75
CA GLY A 306 16.37 27.22 20.66
C GLY A 306 16.82 26.62 22.00
N GLY A 307 17.07 27.45 23.02
CA GLY A 307 17.43 27.00 24.37
C GLY A 307 16.24 26.88 25.34
N ALA A 308 15.01 27.05 24.86
CA ALA A 308 13.83 26.91 25.70
C ALA A 308 13.55 25.43 26.02
N GLN A 309 12.74 25.21 27.05
CA GLN A 309 12.26 23.89 27.41
C GLN A 309 11.30 23.37 26.34
N VAL A 310 11.44 22.09 26.00
CA VAL A 310 10.57 21.39 25.06
C VAL A 310 9.22 21.11 25.74
N PRO A 311 8.07 21.39 25.10
CA PRO A 311 6.76 21.01 25.60
C PRO A 311 6.66 19.50 25.95
N GLU A 312 6.00 19.17 27.06
CA GLU A 312 5.94 17.82 27.62
C GLU A 312 5.38 16.78 26.63
N TRP A 313 4.34 17.13 25.87
CA TRP A 313 3.74 16.23 24.89
C TRP A 313 4.71 15.89 23.75
N ILE A 314 5.58 16.83 23.35
CA ILE A 314 6.61 16.61 22.33
C ILE A 314 7.69 15.67 22.87
N LEU A 315 8.10 15.86 24.14
CA LEU A 315 9.03 14.94 24.80
C LEU A 315 8.46 13.52 24.85
N LYS A 316 7.18 13.39 25.24
CA LYS A 316 6.47 12.10 25.24
C LYS A 316 6.40 11.49 23.84
N PHE A 317 6.11 12.27 22.81
CA PHE A 317 6.11 11.79 21.43
C PHE A 317 7.50 11.27 21.01
N ILE A 318 8.57 12.01 21.32
CA ILE A 318 9.95 11.61 21.03
C ILE A 318 10.31 10.32 21.76
N ALA A 319 9.93 10.20 23.03
CA ALA A 319 10.14 9.02 23.86
C ALA A 319 9.51 7.76 23.26
N GLU A 320 8.24 7.86 22.88
CA GLU A 320 7.42 6.73 22.45
C GLU A 320 7.75 6.29 21.01
N ASN A 321 8.22 7.20 20.15
CA ASN A 321 8.31 6.95 18.70
C ASN A 321 9.74 7.03 18.11
N ILE A 322 10.66 7.69 18.81
CA ILE A 322 12.05 7.90 18.37
C ILE A 322 13.03 7.21 19.32
N HIS A 323 12.69 7.11 20.61
CA HIS A 323 13.48 6.48 21.67
C HIS A 323 14.85 7.17 21.90
N THR A 324 14.89 8.51 21.84
CA THR A 324 16.11 9.33 22.00
C THR A 324 15.94 10.47 23.02
N GLU A 325 15.21 10.24 24.12
CA GLU A 325 14.89 11.26 25.13
C GLU A 325 16.12 12.01 25.64
N GLU A 326 17.22 11.30 25.93
CA GLU A 326 18.45 11.87 26.49
C GLU A 326 19.13 12.89 25.56
N ALA A 327 18.83 12.85 24.25
CA ALA A 327 19.40 13.70 23.22
C ALA A 327 18.62 15.01 22.98
N CYS A 328 17.39 15.15 23.51
CA CYS A 328 16.48 16.28 23.20
C CYS A 328 16.25 17.19 24.41
N ARG A 329 17.33 17.82 24.91
CA ARG A 329 17.28 18.66 26.13
C ARG A 329 16.69 20.05 25.91
N ASP A 330 16.67 20.52 24.67
CA ASP A 330 16.23 21.86 24.28
C ASP A 330 15.47 21.85 22.94
N VAL A 331 14.81 22.96 22.62
CA VAL A 331 14.08 23.12 21.36
C VAL A 331 14.95 22.86 20.13
N LYS A 332 16.23 23.27 20.15
CA LYS A 332 17.15 23.08 19.02
C LYS A 332 17.40 21.60 18.71
N THR A 333 17.71 20.81 19.74
CA THR A 333 17.97 19.38 19.64
C THR A 333 16.71 18.60 19.29
N ALA A 334 15.56 18.94 19.88
CA ALA A 334 14.27 18.35 19.53
C ALA A 334 13.89 18.59 18.06
N ARG A 335 14.12 19.80 17.54
CA ARG A 335 13.88 20.11 16.11
C ARG A 335 14.75 19.26 15.19
N ALA A 336 16.05 19.18 15.45
CA ALA A 336 16.97 18.38 14.63
C ALA A 336 16.60 16.89 14.64
N CYS A 337 16.19 16.37 15.81
CA CYS A 337 15.72 15.00 15.98
C CYS A 337 14.46 14.74 15.13
N LEU A 338 13.44 15.58 15.25
CA LEU A 338 12.19 15.46 14.49
C LEU A 338 12.39 15.59 12.98
N GLU A 339 13.31 16.46 12.53
CA GLU A 339 13.64 16.59 11.10
C GLU A 339 14.22 15.29 10.54
N THR A 340 15.23 14.75 11.21
CA THR A 340 15.91 13.52 10.79
C THR A 340 14.96 12.33 10.79
N TRP A 341 14.17 12.18 11.87
CA TRP A 341 13.19 11.11 11.99
C TRP A 341 12.07 11.24 10.95
N SER A 342 11.56 12.44 10.70
CA SER A 342 10.50 12.67 9.71
C SER A 342 10.99 12.35 8.30
N ALA A 343 12.24 12.68 7.97
CA ALA A 343 12.82 12.39 6.66
C ALA A 343 12.94 10.87 6.41
N ASP A 344 13.44 10.10 7.37
CA ASP A 344 13.51 8.62 7.27
C ASP A 344 12.10 8.00 7.21
N LYS A 345 11.18 8.47 8.04
CA LYS A 345 9.81 7.93 8.10
C LYS A 345 9.00 8.21 6.84
N LYS A 346 9.14 9.38 6.23
CA LYS A 346 8.48 9.70 4.95
C LYS A 346 8.87 8.70 3.85
N GLN A 347 10.11 8.22 3.83
CA GLN A 347 10.56 7.20 2.88
C GLN A 347 9.92 5.82 3.10
N ARG A 348 9.45 5.53 4.32
CA ARG A 348 8.92 4.22 4.72
C ARG A 348 7.40 4.14 4.73
N CYS A 349 6.70 5.13 4.18
CA CYS A 349 5.24 5.17 4.17
C CYS A 349 4.68 5.06 2.74
N PRO A 350 4.84 3.89 2.09
CA PRO A 350 4.40 3.70 0.72
C PRO A 350 2.88 3.78 0.63
N GLN A 351 2.42 4.27 -0.51
CA GLN A 351 1.03 4.23 -0.89
C GLN A 351 0.66 2.84 -1.39
N ILE A 352 -0.56 2.37 -1.08
CA ILE A 352 -1.10 1.12 -1.65
C ILE A 352 -1.36 1.36 -3.14
N GLN A 353 -0.81 0.48 -3.98
CA GLN A 353 -0.89 0.53 -5.44
C GLN A 353 -1.55 -0.76 -5.99
N ARG A 354 -1.78 -0.79 -7.31
CA ARG A 354 -2.32 -1.97 -8.02
C ARG A 354 -1.47 -3.21 -7.78
N GLU A 355 -0.15 -3.03 -7.81
CA GLU A 355 0.88 -4.05 -7.57
C GLU A 355 0.80 -4.67 -6.16
N ASP A 356 0.14 -4.01 -5.20
CA ASP A 356 -0.11 -4.53 -3.84
C ASP A 356 -1.45 -5.25 -3.70
N LEU A 357 -2.40 -5.04 -4.62
CA LEU A 357 -3.74 -5.60 -4.53
C LEU A 357 -3.90 -6.80 -5.45
N LEU A 358 -3.41 -6.68 -6.69
CA LEU A 358 -3.59 -7.69 -7.72
C LEU A 358 -3.07 -9.07 -7.32
N PRO A 359 -1.86 -9.23 -6.72
CA PRO A 359 -1.40 -10.54 -6.25
C PRO A 359 -2.32 -11.19 -5.22
N LEU A 360 -2.93 -10.38 -4.34
CA LEU A 360 -3.83 -10.86 -3.30
C LEU A 360 -5.16 -11.30 -3.90
N ILE A 361 -5.70 -10.51 -4.84
CA ILE A 361 -6.94 -10.84 -5.54
C ILE A 361 -6.73 -12.13 -6.34
N TYR A 362 -5.62 -12.23 -7.07
CA TYR A 362 -5.23 -13.41 -7.83
C TYR A 362 -5.21 -14.66 -6.95
N THR A 363 -4.48 -14.61 -5.83
CA THR A 363 -4.39 -15.73 -4.86
C THR A 363 -5.76 -16.14 -4.32
N VAL A 364 -6.60 -15.16 -3.96
CA VAL A 364 -7.97 -15.45 -3.47
C VAL A 364 -8.82 -16.12 -4.55
N CYS A 365 -8.67 -15.73 -5.82
CA CYS A 365 -9.40 -16.36 -6.91
C CYS A 365 -8.96 -17.81 -7.10
N LEU A 366 -7.66 -18.11 -7.10
CA LEU A 366 -7.18 -19.48 -7.20
C LEU A 366 -7.65 -20.37 -6.04
N GLN A 367 -7.71 -19.83 -4.83
CA GLN A 367 -8.13 -20.57 -3.64
C GLN A 367 -9.63 -20.84 -3.57
N ARG A 368 -10.46 -19.93 -4.11
CA ARG A 368 -11.91 -19.91 -3.83
C ARG A 368 -12.80 -20.03 -5.05
N ALA A 369 -12.28 -19.83 -6.24
CA ALA A 369 -13.10 -19.96 -7.43
C ALA A 369 -13.54 -21.41 -7.63
N PRO A 370 -14.79 -21.64 -8.08
CA PRO A 370 -15.17 -22.93 -8.65
C PRO A 370 -14.23 -23.31 -9.80
N ALA A 371 -14.14 -24.61 -10.07
CA ALA A 371 -13.30 -25.12 -11.16
C ALA A 371 -13.69 -24.46 -12.49
N GLY A 372 -12.71 -23.84 -13.16
CA GLY A 372 -12.91 -23.12 -14.43
C GLY A 372 -13.43 -21.68 -14.31
N GLU A 373 -13.72 -21.18 -13.10
CA GLU A 373 -14.29 -19.83 -12.89
C GLU A 373 -13.27 -18.80 -12.34
N ALA A 374 -12.00 -19.17 -12.20
CA ALA A 374 -10.97 -18.33 -11.59
C ALA A 374 -10.77 -16.99 -12.33
N LYS A 375 -10.73 -17.01 -13.68
CA LYS A 375 -10.61 -15.81 -14.50
C LYS A 375 -11.77 -14.85 -14.30
N GLU A 376 -13.01 -15.34 -14.36
CA GLU A 376 -14.20 -14.51 -14.21
C GLU A 376 -14.25 -13.88 -12.80
N MET A 377 -13.91 -14.67 -11.78
CA MET A 377 -13.80 -14.17 -10.41
C MET A 377 -12.71 -13.11 -10.27
N PHE A 378 -11.55 -13.29 -10.92
CA PHE A 378 -10.44 -12.34 -10.91
C PHE A 378 -10.81 -11.02 -11.59
N LEU A 379 -11.43 -11.06 -12.76
CA LEU A 379 -11.92 -9.87 -13.47
C LEU A 379 -12.91 -9.09 -12.61
N ARG A 380 -13.89 -9.77 -12.03
CA ARG A 380 -14.92 -9.15 -11.19
C ARG A 380 -14.37 -8.55 -9.90
N LEU A 381 -13.52 -9.28 -9.18
CA LEU A 381 -12.93 -8.81 -7.93
C LEU A 381 -11.94 -7.67 -8.17
N SER A 382 -11.13 -7.76 -9.22
CA SER A 382 -10.20 -6.69 -9.60
C SER A 382 -10.96 -5.42 -10.00
N GLU A 383 -11.99 -5.51 -10.83
CA GLU A 383 -12.82 -4.38 -11.21
C GLU A 383 -13.43 -3.69 -9.99
N ALA A 384 -14.05 -4.45 -9.08
CA ALA A 384 -14.67 -3.92 -7.87
C ALA A 384 -13.65 -3.24 -6.95
N THR A 385 -12.52 -3.88 -6.69
CA THR A 385 -11.52 -3.40 -5.74
C THR A 385 -10.74 -2.21 -6.29
N LEU A 386 -10.26 -2.27 -7.54
CA LEU A 386 -9.49 -1.19 -8.14
C LEU A 386 -10.35 0.06 -8.31
N THR A 387 -11.62 -0.08 -8.70
CA THR A 387 -12.57 1.03 -8.76
C THR A 387 -12.79 1.65 -7.38
N ALA A 388 -13.03 0.84 -6.35
CA ALA A 388 -13.20 1.33 -4.99
C ALA A 388 -11.95 2.02 -4.43
N CYS A 389 -10.77 1.68 -4.95
CA CYS A 389 -9.49 2.27 -4.57
C CYS A 389 -9.04 3.43 -5.48
N ASN A 390 -9.89 3.89 -6.42
CA ASN A 390 -9.56 4.91 -7.42
C ASN A 390 -8.30 4.58 -8.25
N MET A 391 -8.14 3.32 -8.63
CA MET A 391 -7.04 2.82 -9.46
C MET A 391 -7.53 2.48 -10.88
N SER A 392 -6.61 2.45 -11.84
CA SER A 392 -6.91 1.94 -13.18
C SER A 392 -7.45 0.52 -13.10
N ARG A 393 -8.49 0.26 -13.89
CA ARG A 393 -9.05 -1.08 -14.13
C ARG A 393 -7.98 -2.02 -14.70
N LEU A 394 -8.31 -3.31 -14.77
CA LEU A 394 -7.46 -4.24 -15.50
C LEU A 394 -7.37 -3.83 -16.97
N ASP A 395 -6.16 -3.83 -17.50
CA ASP A 395 -5.86 -3.49 -18.88
C ASP A 395 -4.58 -4.23 -19.28
N GLU A 396 -4.68 -5.11 -20.27
CA GLU A 396 -3.59 -5.96 -20.77
C GLU A 396 -2.38 -5.17 -21.26
N ARG A 397 -2.51 -3.86 -21.51
CA ARG A 397 -1.33 -3.04 -21.78
C ARG A 397 -0.40 -3.02 -20.58
N PHE A 398 -0.91 -3.11 -19.34
CA PHE A 398 -0.07 -3.24 -18.14
C PHE A 398 0.53 -4.63 -18.06
N GLU A 399 1.86 -4.67 -17.98
CA GLU A 399 2.63 -5.91 -17.97
C GLU A 399 2.17 -6.88 -16.87
N LEU A 400 1.97 -6.40 -15.64
CA LEU A 400 1.48 -7.23 -14.54
C LEU A 400 0.10 -7.83 -14.82
N ASP A 401 -0.80 -7.02 -15.40
CA ASP A 401 -2.16 -7.45 -15.72
C ASP A 401 -2.14 -8.54 -16.81
N ALA A 402 -1.38 -8.32 -17.89
CA ALA A 402 -1.23 -9.30 -18.97
C ALA A 402 -0.65 -10.63 -18.46
N ILE A 403 0.37 -10.57 -17.60
CA ILE A 403 0.97 -11.76 -17.00
C ILE A 403 -0.08 -12.51 -16.18
N MET A 404 -0.76 -11.84 -15.25
CA MET A 404 -1.77 -12.50 -14.40
C MET A 404 -2.94 -13.08 -15.20
N LEU A 405 -3.41 -12.37 -16.23
CA LEU A 405 -4.47 -12.85 -17.12
C LEU A 405 -4.02 -14.06 -17.93
N HIS A 406 -2.78 -14.09 -18.39
CA HIS A 406 -2.23 -15.24 -19.11
C HIS A 406 -2.16 -16.50 -18.24
N TYR A 407 -1.65 -16.36 -17.00
CA TYR A 407 -1.46 -17.51 -16.11
C TYR A 407 -2.74 -18.02 -15.47
N ILE A 408 -3.74 -17.15 -15.21
CA ILE A 408 -5.02 -17.60 -14.62
C ILE A 408 -5.87 -18.45 -15.58
N GLU A 409 -5.54 -18.43 -16.88
CA GLU A 409 -6.21 -19.16 -17.94
C GLU A 409 -5.62 -20.53 -18.23
N GLN A 410 -4.46 -20.85 -17.64
CA GLN A 410 -3.79 -22.12 -17.88
C GLN A 410 -4.56 -23.28 -17.23
N ASP A 411 -4.45 -24.47 -17.84
CA ASP A 411 -5.02 -25.71 -17.29
C ASP A 411 -4.35 -26.08 -15.96
N GLU A 412 -3.07 -25.76 -15.81
CA GLU A 412 -2.32 -25.91 -14.56
C GLU A 412 -2.46 -24.66 -13.69
N VAL A 413 -2.55 -24.85 -12.37
CA VAL A 413 -2.65 -23.75 -11.41
C VAL A 413 -1.25 -23.19 -11.13
N TYR A 414 -1.02 -21.94 -11.51
CA TYR A 414 0.22 -21.21 -11.21
C TYR A 414 -0.01 -20.22 -10.06
N TRP A 415 0.67 -20.42 -8.92
CA TRP A 415 0.63 -19.46 -7.83
C TRP A 415 1.46 -18.23 -8.16
N TYR A 416 1.10 -17.08 -7.56
CA TYR A 416 1.80 -15.84 -7.86
C TYR A 416 3.30 -15.89 -7.48
N GLY A 417 3.66 -16.61 -6.42
CA GLY A 417 5.07 -16.87 -6.07
C GLY A 417 5.83 -17.57 -7.20
N ASP A 418 5.24 -18.59 -7.82
CA ASP A 418 5.86 -19.34 -8.92
C ASP A 418 6.04 -18.45 -10.15
N ILE A 419 5.04 -17.61 -10.48
CA ILE A 419 5.12 -16.62 -11.57
C ILE A 419 6.26 -15.64 -11.31
N CYS A 420 6.43 -15.16 -10.06
CA CYS A 420 7.53 -14.26 -9.71
C CYS A 420 8.89 -14.91 -9.93
N GLU A 421 9.05 -16.19 -9.57
CA GLU A 421 10.29 -16.93 -9.76
C GLU A 421 10.60 -17.16 -11.24
N GLU A 422 9.60 -17.58 -12.03
CA GLU A 422 9.76 -17.83 -13.47
C GLU A 422 10.12 -16.55 -14.24
N MET A 423 9.46 -15.43 -13.90
CA MET A 423 9.61 -14.15 -14.60
C MET A 423 10.73 -13.26 -14.02
N GLY A 424 11.37 -13.67 -12.91
CA GLY A 424 12.42 -12.90 -12.23
C GLY A 424 11.95 -11.55 -11.66
N LEU A 425 10.71 -11.49 -11.16
CA LEU A 425 10.04 -10.26 -10.71
C LEU A 425 10.47 -9.75 -9.33
#